data_AF-A0ABD6B4N6-F1
#
_entry.id   AF-A0ABD6B4N6-F1
#
_cell.length_a   1.000
_cell.length_b   1.000
_cell.length_c   1.000
_cell.angle_alpha   90.00
_cell.angle_beta   90.00
_cell.angle_gamma   90.00
#
_symmetry.space_group_name_H-M   'P 1'
#
loop_
_entity.id
_entity.type
_entity.pdbx_description
1 polymer ?
#
loop_
_entity_poly.entity_id
_entity_poly.type
_entity_poly.pdbx_seq_one_letter_code
_entity_poly.pdbx_strand_id
1 'polypeptide(L)' 'MVAVEQVLFGVFLAVGGALLAIDHPAIDWLNRWLKSAGTTQQPSEIEMDDSARLVGFVVGSLTVVVGLLLVVDVIA' A
#
# COMPACT_ATOMS: atom_id res chain seq x y z
N MET A 1 -14.43 17.73 -18.46
CA MET A 1 -14.01 18.34 -17.17
C MET A 1 -13.10 17.33 -16.53
N VAL A 2 -11.83 17.66 -16.30
CA VAL A 2 -10.89 16.76 -15.63
C VAL A 2 -11.45 16.49 -14.23
N ALA A 3 -11.77 15.23 -13.93
CA ALA A 3 -12.21 14.83 -12.61
C ALA A 3 -10.99 14.89 -11.68
N VAL A 4 -10.74 16.07 -11.11
CA VAL A 4 -9.61 16.32 -10.20
C VAL A 4 -9.60 15.27 -9.07
N GLU A 5 -10.77 14.86 -8.60
CA GLU A 5 -10.95 13.79 -7.61
C GLU A 5 -10.41 12.44 -8.10
N GLN A 6 -10.65 12.07 -9.36
CA GLN A 6 -10.14 10.82 -9.95
C GLN A 6 -8.63 10.84 -10.09
N VAL A 7 -8.04 11.98 -10.49
CA VAL A 7 -6.58 12.14 -10.56
C VAL A 7 -5.96 12.04 -9.18
N LEU A 8 -6.52 12.74 -8.18
CA LEU A 8 -6.03 12.69 -6.80
C LEU A 8 -6.13 11.28 -6.23
N PHE A 9 -7.24 10.57 -6.48
CA PHE A 9 -7.41 9.19 -6.05
C PHE A 9 -6.42 8.24 -6.74
N GLY A 10 -6.21 8.39 -8.05
CA GLY A 10 -5.22 7.61 -8.79
C GLY A 10 -3.79 7.82 -8.29
N VAL A 11 -3.40 9.08 -8.03
CA VAL A 11 -2.10 9.43 -7.42
C VAL A 11 -1.98 8.84 -6.01
N PHE A 12 -3.03 8.93 -5.20
CA PHE A 12 -3.05 8.34 -3.86
C PHE A 12 -2.82 6.82 -3.91
N LEU A 13 -3.50 6.11 -4.82
CA LEU A 13 -3.30 4.68 -5.03
C LEU A 13 -1.89 4.36 -5.53
N ALA A 14 -1.35 5.16 -6.46
CA ALA A 14 0.00 4.96 -6.97
C ALA A 14 1.05 5.12 -5.86
N VAL A 15 0.94 6.16 -5.05
CA VAL A 15 1.87 6.40 -3.93
C VAL A 15 1.70 5.34 -2.84
N GLY A 16 0.46 5.08 -2.42
CA GLY A 16 0.17 4.08 -1.38
C GLY A 16 0.58 2.67 -1.79
N GLY A 17 0.31 2.28 -3.03
CA GLY A 17 0.74 1.01 -3.61
C GLY A 17 2.26 0.89 -3.67
N ALA A 18 2.96 1.97 -4.05
CA ALA A 18 4.42 1.97 -4.09
C ALA A 18 5.03 1.80 -2.68
N LEU A 19 4.48 2.50 -1.68
CA LEU A 19 4.89 2.35 -0.29
C LEU A 19 4.68 0.93 0.24
N LEU A 20 3.56 0.30 -0.15
CA LEU A 20 3.28 -1.10 0.19
C LEU A 20 4.26 -2.04 -0.52
N ALA A 21 4.57 -1.78 -1.78
CA ALA A 21 5.41 -2.64 -2.61
C ALA A 21 6.87 -2.69 -2.12
N ILE A 22 7.39 -1.56 -1.62
CA ILE A 22 8.77 -1.47 -1.14
C ILE A 22 8.93 -1.81 0.35
N ASP A 23 7.85 -2.28 1.01
CA ASP A 23 7.81 -2.52 2.46
C ASP A 23 8.28 -1.29 3.26
N HIS A 24 7.73 -0.12 2.94
CA HIS A 24 8.15 1.14 3.55
C HIS A 24 8.01 1.07 5.08
N PRO A 25 8.94 1.64 5.90
CA PRO A 25 8.91 1.51 7.35
C PRO A 25 7.57 1.91 8.01
N ALA A 26 6.85 2.88 7.43
CA ALA A 26 5.52 3.27 7.90
C ALA A 26 4.46 2.18 7.68
N ILE A 27 4.56 1.43 6.57
CA ILE A 27 3.71 0.29 6.26
C ILE A 27 4.08 -0.90 7.15
N ASP A 28 5.38 -1.18 7.34
CA ASP A 28 5.85 -2.22 8.28
C ASP A 28 5.33 -1.96 9.69
N TRP A 29 5.46 -0.71 10.17
CA TRP A 29 4.90 -0.29 11.46
C TRP A 29 3.39 -0.49 11.54
N LEU A 30 2.63 -0.07 10.52
CA LEU A 30 1.18 -0.25 10.46
C LEU A 30 0.80 -1.75 10.46
N ASN A 31 1.50 -2.57 9.66
CA ASN A 31 1.27 -4.00 9.58
C ASN A 31 1.50 -4.69 10.92
N ARG A 32 2.60 -4.36 11.60
CA ARG A 32 2.89 -4.88 12.95
C ARG A 32 1.88 -4.39 13.97
N TRP A 33 1.46 -3.13 13.89
CA TRP A 33 0.42 -2.60 14.76
C TRP A 33 -0.91 -3.33 14.56
N LEU A 34 -1.35 -3.53 13.32
CA LEU A 34 -2.56 -4.29 12.99
C LEU A 34 -2.47 -5.75 13.43
N LYS A 35 -1.31 -6.40 13.25
CA LYS A 35 -1.09 -7.78 13.73
C LYS A 35 -1.04 -7.87 15.25
N SER A 36 -0.57 -6.83 15.94
CA SER A 36 -0.54 -6.79 17.41
C SER A 36 -1.93 -6.65 18.02
N ALA A 37 -2.88 -6.09 17.28
CA ALA A 37 -4.24 -5.88 17.74
C ALA A 37 -4.91 -7.23 18.07
N GLY A 38 -5.34 -7.39 19.32
CA GLY A 38 -5.94 -8.64 19.81
C GLY A 38 -4.94 -9.71 20.27
N THR A 39 -3.65 -9.38 20.31
CA THR A 39 -2.59 -10.23 20.87
C THR A 39 -1.99 -9.59 22.14
N THR A 40 -1.19 -10.35 22.88
CA THR A 40 -0.39 -9.82 24.00
C THR A 40 0.99 -9.31 23.57
N GLN A 41 1.34 -9.43 22.28
CA GLN A 41 2.64 -9.06 21.74
C GLN A 41 2.67 -7.58 21.36
N GLN A 42 3.82 -6.93 21.55
CA GLN A 42 4.03 -5.58 21.06
C GLN A 42 4.34 -5.59 19.54
N PRO A 43 4.02 -4.53 18.80
CA PRO A 43 4.36 -4.42 17.37
C PRO A 43 5.84 -4.69 17.08
N SER A 44 6.75 -4.25 17.96
CA SER A 44 8.20 -4.47 17.82
C SER A 44 8.64 -5.94 17.96
N GLU A 45 7.81 -6.78 18.57
CA GLU A 45 8.09 -8.21 18.80
C GLU A 45 7.57 -9.09 17.66
N ILE A 46 6.74 -8.54 16.78
CA ILE A 46 6.15 -9.27 15.65
C ILE A 46 7.17 -9.37 14.53
N GLU A 47 7.62 -10.59 14.28
CA GLU A 47 8.47 -10.92 13.14
C GLU A 47 7.62 -11.03 11.86
N MET A 48 8.11 -10.41 10.78
CA MET A 48 7.38 -10.34 9.52
C MET A 48 7.87 -11.44 8.59
N ASP A 49 6.99 -12.41 8.32
CA ASP A 49 7.27 -13.53 7.41
C ASP A 49 7.53 -13.05 5.97
N ASP A 50 8.43 -13.72 5.26
CA ASP A 50 8.78 -13.40 3.88
C ASP A 50 7.58 -13.56 2.93
N SER A 51 6.66 -14.48 3.24
CA SER A 51 5.40 -14.59 2.50
C SER A 51 4.55 -13.31 2.61
N ALA A 52 4.54 -12.68 3.79
CA ALA A 52 3.80 -11.43 3.99
C ALA A 52 4.42 -10.27 3.21
N ARG A 53 5.76 -10.21 3.12
CA ARG A 53 6.47 -9.26 2.27
C ARG A 53 6.16 -9.46 0.80
N LEU A 54 6.15 -10.71 0.33
CA LEU A 54 5.82 -11.03 -1.06
C LEU A 54 4.38 -10.61 -1.40
N VAL A 55 3.42 -10.88 -0.51
CA VAL A 55 2.04 -10.43 -0.68
C VAL A 55 1.97 -8.90 -0.73
N GLY A 56 2.67 -8.20 0.17
CA GLY A 56 2.78 -6.74 0.15
C GLY A 56 3.34 -6.20 -1.17
N PHE A 57 4.40 -6.83 -1.69
CA PHE A 57 4.97 -6.51 -3.00
C PHE A 57 3.95 -6.66 -4.13
N VAL A 58 3.27 -7.81 -4.21
CA VAL A 58 2.32 -8.11 -5.29
C VAL A 58 1.10 -7.17 -5.22
N VAL A 59 0.48 -7.05 -4.05
CA VAL A 59 -0.69 -6.19 -3.85
C VAL A 59 -0.33 -4.73 -4.08
N GLY A 60 0.84 -4.30 -3.61
CA GLY A 60 1.32 -2.94 -3.76
C GLY A 60 1.55 -2.59 -5.22
N SER A 61 2.23 -3.48 -5.96
CA SER A 61 2.47 -3.33 -7.40
C SER A 61 1.17 -3.25 -8.19
N LEU A 62 0.18 -4.11 -7.90
CA LEU A 62 -1.13 -4.05 -8.55
C LEU A 62 -1.87 -2.74 -8.23
N THR A 63 -1.79 -2.28 -6.99
CA THR A 63 -2.38 -1.00 -6.58
C THR A 63 -1.74 0.18 -7.32
N VAL A 64 -0.42 0.14 -7.57
CA VAL A 64 0.27 1.13 -8.40
C VAL A 64 -0.29 1.14 -9.82
N VAL A 65 -0.40 -0.03 -10.45
CA VAL A 65 -0.92 -0.14 -11.82
C VAL A 65 -2.34 0.44 -11.91
N VAL A 66 -3.23 0.09 -10.98
CA VAL A 66 -4.59 0.63 -10.94
C VAL A 66 -4.59 2.15 -10.76
N GLY A 67 -3.77 2.68 -9.84
CA GLY A 67 -3.65 4.12 -9.63
C GLY A 67 -3.19 4.86 -10.89
N LEU A 68 -2.20 4.32 -11.59
CA LEU A 68 -1.71 4.89 -12.86
C LEU A 68 -2.75 4.81 -13.97
N LEU A 69 -3.49 3.70 -14.09
CA LEU A 69 -4.57 3.57 -15.07
C LEU A 69 -5.65 4.64 -14.86
N LEU A 70 -6.03 4.92 -13.61
CA LEU A 70 -7.00 5.97 -13.30
C LEU A 70 -6.50 7.36 -13.67
N VAL A 71 -5.20 7.64 -13.53
CA VAL A 71 -4.61 8.92 -13.94
C VAL A 71 -4.58 9.03 -15.47
N VAL A 72 -4.17 7.97 -16.17
CA VAL A 72 -4.08 7.94 -17.64
C VAL A 72 -5.47 8.09 -18.28
N ASP A 73 -6.48 7.39 -17.74
CA ASP A 73 -7.87 7.45 -18.22
C ASP A 73 -8.45 8.87 -18.21
N VAL A 74 -8.05 9.70 -17.24
CA VAL A 74 -8.51 11.10 -17.17
C VAL A 74 -7.81 12.00 -18.20
N ILE A 75 -6.61 11.63 -18.65
CA ILE A 75 -5.80 12.43 -19.57
C ILE A 75 -6.10 12.07 -21.04
N ALA A 76 -6.48 10.82 -21.31
CA ALA A 76 -6.82 10.29 -22.62
C ALA A 76 -8.14 10.87 -23.18
#